data_AF-A0A430FEM1-F1
#
_entry.id   AF-A0A430FEM1-F1
#
_cell.length_a   1.000
_cell.length_b   1.000
_cell.length_c   1.000
_cell.angle_alpha   90.00
_cell.angle_beta   90.00
_cell.angle_gamma   90.00
#
_symmetry.space_group_name_H-M   'P 1'
#
loop_
_entity.id
_entity.type
_entity.pdbx_description
1 polymer ?
#
loop_
_entity_poly.entity_id
_entity_poly.type
_entity_poly.pdbx_seq_one_letter_code
_entity_poly.pdbx_strand_id
1 'polypeptide(L)'
;MVSRMIDYALNRSEANSVIEDDEWSDDWYGHTREAMYTPAQEPHAPMHESMPDTVQQMLPDSVPDLLRGPLAESAEDMDDELSAEDDDYEPFDLVTHPLITCTDLPGPLSMKRLSSNGAVRALDHTNAYSTEQAGTLYGRARIVQQLIPFGTTACSMTALWIWLGGAFPKTIDVLSSSHYRAMSYGRRIRVFNRKTQSDHLVNIGDMSSTSPIRTACDIAMLIPSEVCEQDVCEMLCALMEEYKFRPDECLSLLESNPFWPNTQAAKELFTAIRHFF
;
A
#
# COMPACT_ATOMS: atom_id res chain seq x y z
N MET A 1 -10.57 -10.09 -18.46
CA MET A 1 -11.21 -10.79 -17.32
C MET A 1 -10.67 -10.28 -15.99
N VAL A 2 -9.35 -10.05 -15.87
CA VAL A 2 -8.65 -9.48 -14.70
C VAL A 2 -9.08 -8.06 -14.31
N SER A 3 -9.31 -7.14 -15.27
CA SER A 3 -9.79 -5.78 -14.96
C SER A 3 -11.11 -5.78 -14.18
N ARG A 4 -12.01 -6.74 -14.48
CA ARG A 4 -13.32 -6.83 -13.81
C ARG A 4 -13.24 -7.42 -12.40
N MET A 5 -12.18 -8.15 -12.03
CA MET A 5 -12.04 -8.73 -10.69
C MET A 5 -11.40 -7.74 -9.70
N ILE A 6 -10.43 -6.94 -10.15
CA ILE A 6 -9.90 -5.81 -9.35
C ILE A 6 -10.99 -4.76 -9.13
N ASP A 7 -11.78 -4.45 -10.16
CA ASP A 7 -12.94 -3.55 -10.04
C ASP A 7 -14.04 -4.15 -9.15
N TYR A 8 -14.21 -5.48 -9.12
CA TYR A 8 -15.20 -6.13 -8.24
C TYR A 8 -14.81 -6.05 -6.76
N ALA A 9 -13.52 -6.21 -6.42
CA ALA A 9 -13.02 -6.05 -5.06
C ALA A 9 -13.09 -4.59 -4.56
N LEU A 10 -12.88 -3.62 -5.47
CA LEU A 10 -13.03 -2.19 -5.17
C LEU A 10 -14.51 -1.81 -4.99
N ASN A 11 -15.39 -2.20 -5.92
CA ASN A 11 -16.82 -1.83 -5.89
C ASN A 11 -17.64 -2.55 -4.81
N ARG A 12 -17.26 -3.77 -4.40
CA ARG A 12 -17.97 -4.48 -3.32
C ARG A 12 -17.70 -3.87 -1.93
N SER A 13 -16.61 -3.12 -1.79
CA SER A 13 -16.24 -2.43 -0.54
C SER A 13 -17.02 -1.13 -0.32
N GLU A 14 -17.40 -0.41 -1.39
CA GLU A 14 -18.27 0.78 -1.30
C GLU A 14 -19.72 0.41 -0.94
N ALA A 15 -20.16 -0.81 -1.28
CA ALA A 15 -21.51 -1.28 -0.95
C ALA A 15 -21.67 -1.79 0.49
N ASN A 16 -20.57 -2.08 1.20
CA ASN A 16 -20.58 -2.66 2.55
C ASN A 16 -20.06 -1.70 3.64
N SER A 17 -19.79 -0.44 3.32
CA SER A 17 -19.51 0.61 4.30
C SER A 17 -20.80 1.32 4.78
N VAL A 18 -21.91 0.59 4.90
CA VAL A 18 -23.02 1.04 5.73
C VAL A 18 -22.52 0.91 7.16
N ILE A 19 -22.04 2.03 7.68
CA ILE A 19 -21.85 2.27 9.10
C ILE A 19 -23.18 1.93 9.77
N GLU A 20 -23.17 0.97 10.69
CA GLU A 20 -24.27 0.81 11.65
C GLU A 20 -24.26 2.08 12.51
N ASP A 21 -25.07 3.06 12.10
CA ASP A 21 -25.36 4.27 12.88
C ASP A 21 -26.39 3.91 13.95
N ASP A 22 -25.93 3.74 15.19
CA ASP A 22 -26.80 3.75 16.37
C ASP A 22 -27.27 5.20 16.66
N GLU A 23 -28.57 5.37 16.48
CA GLU A 23 -29.49 6.32 17.13
C GLU A 23 -29.04 7.75 17.41
N TRP A 24 -29.30 8.69 16.47
CA TRP A 24 -29.81 10.02 16.83
C TRP A 24 -30.98 10.42 15.91
N SER A 25 -32.19 10.37 16.47
CA SER A 25 -33.39 11.02 15.96
C SER A 25 -33.20 12.54 16.01
N ASP A 26 -33.47 13.23 14.90
CA ASP A 26 -34.50 14.28 14.87
C ASP A 26 -34.76 14.81 13.45
N ASP A 27 -36.03 14.80 13.10
CA ASP A 27 -36.69 15.31 11.90
C ASP A 27 -36.24 16.72 11.49
N TRP A 28 -36.08 16.98 10.17
CA TRP A 28 -36.61 18.16 9.47
C TRP A 28 -36.52 17.97 7.93
N TYR A 29 -37.69 17.95 7.26
CA TYR A 29 -38.04 18.35 5.87
C TYR A 29 -36.93 18.37 4.78
N GLY A 30 -37.06 17.83 3.56
CA GLY A 30 -38.21 17.47 2.75
C GLY A 30 -37.86 17.72 1.25
N HIS A 31 -38.30 16.81 0.38
CA HIS A 31 -38.58 16.97 -1.06
C HIS A 31 -37.45 17.06 -2.14
N THR A 32 -37.45 15.99 -2.96
CA THR A 32 -37.35 15.93 -4.45
C THR A 32 -36.02 16.27 -5.16
N ARG A 33 -35.44 15.32 -5.93
CA ARG A 33 -35.65 15.11 -7.39
C ARG A 33 -34.68 14.06 -7.96
N GLU A 34 -35.20 13.30 -8.92
CA GLU A 34 -34.50 12.42 -9.87
C GLU A 34 -33.53 13.20 -10.79
N ALA A 35 -32.40 12.59 -11.14
CA ALA A 35 -31.65 12.80 -12.39
C ALA A 35 -30.74 11.57 -12.62
N MET A 36 -31.12 10.68 -13.54
CA MET A 36 -30.71 10.64 -14.96
C MET A 36 -29.23 10.35 -15.17
N TYR A 37 -29.01 9.10 -15.60
CA TYR A 37 -27.78 8.48 -16.06
C TYR A 37 -27.45 8.94 -17.49
N THR A 38 -26.22 9.38 -17.74
CA THR A 38 -25.65 9.54 -19.09
C THR A 38 -24.21 9.04 -19.09
N PRO A 39 -23.83 8.10 -19.98
CA PRO A 39 -22.45 7.60 -20.05
C PRO A 39 -21.59 8.51 -20.94
N ALA A 40 -20.39 8.86 -20.45
CA ALA A 40 -19.38 9.56 -21.23
C ALA A 40 -18.45 8.56 -21.93
N GLN A 41 -18.12 8.90 -23.18
CA GLN A 41 -17.38 8.12 -24.17
C GLN A 41 -15.89 7.99 -23.85
N GLU A 42 -15.33 6.81 -24.15
CA GLU A 42 -13.88 6.54 -24.23
C GLU A 42 -13.21 7.30 -25.39
N PRO A 43 -11.88 7.51 -25.30
CA PRO A 43 -11.03 7.38 -26.46
C PRO A 43 -9.86 6.41 -26.28
N HIS A 44 -9.74 5.48 -27.24
CA HIS A 44 -8.52 4.78 -27.66
C HIS A 44 -7.36 5.79 -27.90
N ALA A 45 -6.06 5.50 -27.77
CA ALA A 45 -5.26 4.36 -28.25
C ALA A 45 -3.81 4.42 -27.62
N PRO A 46 -2.93 3.42 -27.87
CA PRO A 46 -1.77 3.08 -27.03
C PRO A 46 -0.44 3.66 -27.53
N MET A 47 0.56 3.78 -26.64
CA MET A 47 1.97 3.88 -27.04
C MET A 47 2.86 2.97 -26.20
N HIS A 48 3.56 2.10 -26.93
CA HIS A 48 4.74 1.33 -26.54
C HIS A 48 5.88 2.28 -26.12
N GLU A 49 6.49 2.04 -24.96
CA GLU A 49 7.86 2.51 -24.70
C GLU A 49 8.72 1.36 -24.17
N SER A 50 9.61 0.91 -25.06
CA SER A 50 10.73 0.03 -24.81
C SER A 50 11.96 0.86 -24.44
N MET A 51 12.68 0.45 -23.39
CA MET A 51 13.97 1.02 -22.97
C MET A 51 15.06 0.85 -24.04
N PRO A 52 16.09 1.71 -24.03
CA PRO A 52 17.40 1.31 -24.54
C PRO A 52 18.50 1.35 -23.46
N ASP A 53 19.27 0.27 -23.40
CA ASP A 53 20.57 0.18 -22.76
C ASP A 53 21.67 0.74 -23.71
N THR A 54 22.36 1.75 -23.21
CA THR A 54 23.82 1.97 -23.11
C THR A 54 24.77 1.74 -24.33
N VAL A 55 25.64 2.75 -24.52
CA VAL A 55 27.10 2.72 -24.83
C VAL A 55 27.60 3.21 -26.22
N GLN A 56 28.23 4.40 -26.15
CA GLN A 56 29.50 4.87 -26.76
C GLN A 56 29.64 5.47 -28.18
N GLN A 57 30.49 6.51 -28.13
CA GLN A 57 31.44 7.03 -29.13
C GLN A 57 30.90 8.03 -30.16
N MET A 58 31.26 9.31 -30.00
CA MET A 58 32.35 9.98 -30.75
C MET A 58 32.33 11.50 -30.52
N LEU A 59 33.43 12.03 -29.98
CA LEU A 59 33.90 13.43 -30.16
C LEU A 59 34.80 13.45 -31.43
N PRO A 60 34.98 14.57 -32.18
CA PRO A 60 35.67 15.76 -31.63
C PRO A 60 35.38 17.15 -32.26
N ASP A 61 36.04 18.14 -31.63
CA ASP A 61 36.55 19.43 -32.13
C ASP A 61 35.62 20.56 -32.61
N SER A 62 35.61 21.67 -31.85
CA SER A 62 36.19 22.97 -32.26
C SER A 62 35.50 24.14 -31.54
N VAL A 63 36.25 24.83 -30.67
CA VAL A 63 35.88 26.12 -30.05
C VAL A 63 36.70 27.23 -30.70
N PRO A 64 36.10 28.40 -30.99
CA PRO A 64 36.86 29.65 -31.02
C PRO A 64 36.47 30.58 -29.87
N ASP A 65 37.50 30.99 -29.14
CA ASP A 65 37.59 32.21 -28.34
C ASP A 65 36.97 33.42 -29.04
N LEU A 66 36.25 34.26 -28.31
CA LEU A 66 36.27 35.71 -28.54
C LEU A 66 35.70 36.48 -27.33
N LEU A 67 36.52 37.44 -26.88
CA LEU A 67 36.23 38.64 -26.08
C LEU A 67 36.49 38.61 -24.55
N ARG A 68 37.74 38.98 -24.24
CA ARG A 68 38.23 39.54 -22.97
C ARG A 68 37.88 41.05 -22.84
N GLY A 69 37.26 41.40 -21.70
CA GLY A 69 37.60 42.53 -20.81
C GLY A 69 36.96 43.91 -21.06
N PRO A 70 37.05 44.88 -20.10
CA PRO A 70 37.71 44.83 -18.78
C PRO A 70 36.97 45.49 -17.56
N LEU A 71 37.35 45.04 -16.37
CA LEU A 71 37.59 45.68 -15.03
C LEU A 71 36.72 46.83 -14.44
N ALA A 72 36.28 46.55 -13.20
CA ALA A 72 36.32 47.33 -11.94
C ALA A 72 35.42 48.56 -11.72
N GLU A 73 34.60 48.55 -10.64
CA GLU A 73 34.75 49.40 -9.45
C GLU A 73 33.64 49.14 -8.40
N SER A 74 33.94 49.55 -7.16
CA SER A 74 33.39 49.26 -5.83
C SER A 74 32.23 50.14 -5.33
N ALA A 75 31.45 49.67 -4.35
CA ALA A 75 30.82 50.41 -3.22
C ALA A 75 30.02 49.40 -2.35
N GLU A 76 30.42 49.10 -1.11
CA GLU A 76 30.08 49.76 0.17
C GLU A 76 28.64 49.50 0.69
N ASP A 77 28.62 48.85 1.86
CA ASP A 77 27.73 49.01 3.03
C ASP A 77 26.20 48.89 2.91
N MET A 78 25.65 47.80 3.48
CA MET A 78 24.36 47.82 4.17
C MET A 78 24.24 46.61 5.11
N ASP A 79 24.62 46.83 6.36
CA ASP A 79 24.19 46.00 7.50
C ASP A 79 22.71 46.29 7.74
N ASP A 80 21.82 45.34 7.41
CA ASP A 80 20.42 45.39 7.84
C ASP A 80 20.08 44.06 8.53
N GLU A 81 19.84 44.17 9.84
CA GLU A 81 19.38 43.10 10.72
C GLU A 81 18.00 42.60 10.25
N LEU A 82 17.99 41.59 9.39
CA LEU A 82 16.87 40.66 9.30
C LEU A 82 17.14 39.51 10.26
N SER A 83 16.60 39.64 11.46
CA SER A 83 16.32 38.51 12.34
C SER A 83 15.46 37.50 11.56
N ALA A 84 16.11 36.51 10.96
CA ALA A 84 15.46 35.29 10.53
C ALA A 84 14.91 34.62 11.80
N GLU A 85 13.61 34.76 12.03
CA GLU A 85 12.91 33.74 12.81
C GLU A 85 13.05 32.45 11.99
N ASP A 86 13.92 31.57 12.46
CA ASP A 86 14.05 30.18 11.99
C ASP A 86 12.74 29.45 12.29
N ASP A 87 11.73 29.68 11.46
CA ASP A 87 10.62 28.74 11.32
C ASP A 87 11.15 27.58 10.47
N ASP A 88 11.65 26.54 11.14
CA ASP A 88 11.85 25.19 10.62
C ASP A 88 10.48 24.58 10.20
N TYR A 89 9.78 25.22 9.26
CA TYR A 89 8.58 24.66 8.64
C TYR A 89 9.03 23.72 7.53
N GLU A 90 9.52 22.55 7.93
CA GLU A 90 9.63 21.41 7.02
C GLU A 90 8.23 21.12 6.48
N PRO A 91 7.98 21.25 5.16
CA PRO A 91 6.68 20.95 4.58
C PRO A 91 6.25 19.54 4.96
N PHE A 92 4.98 19.35 5.32
CA PHE A 92 4.42 18.02 5.60
C PHE A 92 4.46 17.19 4.31
N ASP A 93 5.59 16.53 4.07
CA ASP A 93 5.85 15.83 2.84
C ASP A 93 5.22 14.44 2.92
N LEU A 94 4.05 14.30 2.31
CA LEU A 94 3.34 13.02 2.17
C LEU A 94 4.13 12.01 1.31
N VAL A 95 5.20 12.44 0.63
CA VAL A 95 6.15 11.56 -0.03
C VAL A 95 7.08 10.92 0.99
N THR A 96 7.43 11.56 2.12
CA THR A 96 8.27 11.00 3.20
C THR A 96 7.47 10.38 4.35
N HIS A 97 6.31 10.94 4.67
CA HIS A 97 5.42 10.50 5.76
C HIS A 97 4.06 10.03 5.20
N PRO A 98 3.94 8.75 4.80
CA PRO A 98 2.75 8.26 4.15
C PRO A 98 1.56 8.07 5.10
N LEU A 99 1.75 8.20 6.42
CA LEU A 99 0.70 8.19 7.43
C LEU A 99 0.31 9.60 7.86
N ILE A 100 -0.99 9.83 8.00
CA ILE A 100 -1.57 11.11 8.40
C ILE A 100 -2.51 10.84 9.56
N THR A 101 -2.36 11.62 10.62
CA THR A 101 -3.21 11.60 11.80
C THR A 101 -4.06 12.86 11.86
N CYS A 102 -5.13 12.85 12.65
CA CYS A 102 -5.97 14.03 12.82
C CYS A 102 -5.22 15.21 13.48
N THR A 103 -4.13 14.95 14.21
CA THR A 103 -3.29 15.98 14.82
C THR A 103 -2.41 16.69 13.81
N ASP A 104 -2.15 16.07 12.65
CA ASP A 104 -1.36 16.66 11.57
C ASP A 104 -2.17 17.66 10.73
N LEU A 105 -3.48 17.77 11.00
CA LEU A 105 -4.41 18.51 10.15
C LEU A 105 -4.97 19.74 10.87
N PRO A 106 -5.23 20.85 10.14
CA PRO A 106 -5.60 22.14 10.73
C PRO A 106 -7.03 22.20 11.31
N GLY A 107 -7.74 21.07 11.38
CA GLY A 107 -9.09 21.03 11.93
C GLY A 107 -9.79 19.66 11.82
N PRO A 108 -10.86 19.43 12.60
CA PRO A 108 -11.50 18.13 12.75
C PRO A 108 -12.18 17.59 11.49
N LEU A 109 -12.52 18.46 10.53
CA LEU A 109 -13.15 18.06 9.26
C LEU A 109 -12.14 17.75 8.14
N SER A 110 -10.86 18.08 8.35
CA SER A 110 -9.83 17.96 7.33
C SER A 110 -9.63 16.51 6.88
N MET A 111 -9.61 15.56 7.81
CA MET A 111 -9.46 14.13 7.49
C MET A 111 -10.61 13.63 6.61
N LYS A 112 -11.85 13.98 6.98
CA LYS A 112 -13.04 13.62 6.20
C LYS A 112 -12.97 14.20 4.79
N ARG A 113 -12.51 15.45 4.65
CA ARG A 113 -12.35 16.10 3.34
C ARG A 113 -11.29 15.43 2.47
N LEU A 114 -10.13 15.08 3.05
CA LEU A 114 -9.05 14.35 2.38
C LEU A 114 -9.46 12.92 2.00
N SER A 115 -10.30 12.28 2.80
CA SER A 115 -10.82 10.96 2.43
C SER A 115 -11.88 11.06 1.34
N SER A 116 -12.78 12.04 1.44
CA SER A 116 -13.87 12.25 0.45
C SER A 116 -13.36 12.65 -0.93
N ASN A 117 -12.21 13.35 -1.01
CA ASN A 117 -11.60 13.70 -2.28
C ASN A 117 -10.62 12.62 -2.79
N GLY A 118 -10.46 11.51 -2.06
CA GLY A 118 -9.61 10.38 -2.44
C GLY A 118 -8.11 10.57 -2.22
N ALA A 119 -7.66 11.69 -1.63
CA ALA A 119 -6.23 11.92 -1.37
C ALA A 119 -5.66 10.93 -0.35
N VAL A 120 -6.47 10.51 0.62
CA VAL A 120 -6.09 9.57 1.68
C VAL A 120 -7.11 8.45 1.83
N ARG A 121 -6.66 7.30 2.34
CA ARG A 121 -7.51 6.19 2.73
C ARG A 121 -7.50 6.04 4.25
N ALA A 122 -8.68 6.03 4.85
CA ALA A 122 -8.83 5.91 6.30
C ALA A 122 -8.42 4.52 6.80
N LEU A 123 -7.65 4.50 7.89
CA LEU A 123 -7.43 3.31 8.73
C LEU A 123 -8.51 3.27 9.83
N ASP A 124 -8.80 4.41 10.43
CA ASP A 124 -9.90 4.59 11.37
C ASP A 124 -10.40 6.05 11.30
N HIS A 125 -11.06 6.52 12.35
CA HIS A 125 -11.61 7.88 12.43
C HIS A 125 -10.54 8.97 12.65
N THR A 126 -9.31 8.62 13.05
CA THR A 126 -8.22 9.55 13.38
C THR A 126 -6.95 9.35 12.55
N ASN A 127 -6.84 8.23 11.83
CA ASN A 127 -5.64 7.80 11.12
C ASN A 127 -5.96 7.45 9.67
N ALA A 128 -5.10 7.86 8.75
CA ALA A 128 -5.19 7.55 7.32
C ALA A 128 -3.79 7.37 6.71
N TYR A 129 -3.75 6.87 5.48
CA TYR A 129 -2.53 6.81 4.67
C TYR A 129 -2.75 7.42 3.29
N SER A 130 -1.66 7.89 2.66
CA SER A 130 -1.68 8.45 1.30
C SER A 130 -2.17 7.44 0.26
N THR A 131 -3.18 7.82 -0.52
CA THR A 131 -3.69 6.99 -1.64
C THR A 131 -2.63 6.80 -2.72
N GLU A 132 -1.83 7.84 -2.99
CA GLU A 132 -0.75 7.81 -3.98
C GLU A 132 0.31 6.76 -3.62
N GLN A 133 0.78 6.77 -2.37
CA GLN A 133 1.76 5.80 -1.89
C GLN A 133 1.19 4.37 -1.93
N ALA A 134 -0.08 4.19 -1.56
CA ALA A 134 -0.73 2.88 -1.63
C ALA A 134 -0.86 2.32 -3.05
N GLY A 135 -0.76 3.17 -4.08
CA GLY A 135 -0.79 2.78 -5.49
C GLY A 135 0.43 1.96 -5.93
N THR A 136 1.54 2.01 -5.20
CA THR A 136 2.80 1.34 -5.59
C THR A 136 3.24 0.29 -4.56
N LEU A 137 3.95 -0.74 -5.01
CA LEU A 137 4.52 -1.77 -4.12
C LEU A 137 5.40 -1.15 -3.01
N TYR A 138 6.31 -0.25 -3.40
CA TYR A 138 7.21 0.41 -2.47
C TYR A 138 6.49 1.37 -1.52
N GLY A 139 5.51 2.14 -2.00
CA GLY A 139 4.73 3.01 -1.13
C GLY A 139 3.88 2.23 -0.12
N ARG A 140 3.29 1.09 -0.53
CA ARG A 140 2.62 0.17 0.42
C ARG A 140 3.58 -0.40 1.46
N ALA A 141 4.77 -0.81 1.04
CA ALA A 141 5.80 -1.29 1.98
C ALA A 141 6.19 -0.20 3.00
N ARG A 142 6.36 1.04 2.55
CA ARG A 142 6.65 2.19 3.41
C ARG A 142 5.52 2.53 4.37
N ILE A 143 4.26 2.46 3.93
CA ILE A 143 3.08 2.60 4.80
C ILE A 143 3.14 1.55 5.91
N VAL A 144 3.30 0.27 5.55
CA VAL A 144 3.35 -0.81 6.55
C VAL A 144 4.56 -0.66 7.47
N GLN A 145 5.67 -0.10 7.00
CA GLN A 145 6.89 0.10 7.81
C GLN A 145 6.65 0.99 9.01
N GLN A 146 5.80 1.99 8.86
CA GLN A 146 5.42 2.88 9.95
C GLN A 146 4.31 2.27 10.84
N LEU A 147 3.57 1.28 10.34
CA LEU A 147 2.50 0.61 11.06
C LEU A 147 2.98 -0.56 11.92
N ILE A 148 3.99 -1.31 11.49
CA ILE A 148 4.46 -2.50 12.21
C ILE A 148 5.51 -2.14 13.26
N PRO A 149 5.64 -2.91 14.36
CA PRO A 149 6.74 -2.74 15.30
C PRO A 149 8.10 -2.92 14.62
N PHE A 150 9.09 -2.14 15.07
CA PHE A 150 10.45 -2.19 14.53
C PHE A 150 11.04 -3.60 14.57
N GLY A 151 11.74 -3.98 13.50
CA GLY A 151 12.42 -5.27 13.38
C GLY A 151 11.49 -6.47 13.19
N THR A 152 10.19 -6.24 12.92
CA THR A 152 9.26 -7.30 12.57
C THR A 152 9.10 -7.44 11.05
N THR A 153 8.61 -8.58 10.60
CA THR A 153 8.36 -8.87 9.18
C THR A 153 6.86 -8.92 8.92
N ALA A 154 6.37 -8.23 7.90
CA ALA A 154 4.97 -8.35 7.48
C ALA A 154 4.65 -9.74 6.89
N CYS A 155 3.52 -10.33 7.27
CA CYS A 155 3.07 -11.63 6.76
C CYS A 155 1.56 -11.67 6.53
N SER A 156 1.04 -12.81 6.06
CA SER A 156 -0.40 -13.08 5.91
C SER A 156 -1.15 -11.92 5.22
N MET A 157 -2.21 -11.37 5.82
CA MET A 157 -3.04 -10.34 5.18
C MET A 157 -2.31 -9.00 4.99
N THR A 158 -1.37 -8.68 5.87
CA THR A 158 -0.56 -7.45 5.72
C THR A 158 0.44 -7.58 4.58
N ALA A 159 1.11 -8.72 4.45
CA ALA A 159 1.96 -8.98 3.30
C ALA A 159 1.15 -9.01 1.99
N LEU A 160 -0.02 -9.65 2.00
CA LEU A 160 -0.92 -9.65 0.83
C LEU A 160 -1.26 -8.23 0.38
N TRP A 161 -1.61 -7.36 1.32
CA TRP A 161 -1.90 -5.96 1.02
C TRP A 161 -0.67 -5.24 0.46
N ILE A 162 0.55 -5.52 0.94
CA ILE A 162 1.76 -4.98 0.31
C ILE A 162 1.88 -5.46 -1.13
N TRP A 163 1.63 -6.75 -1.41
CA TRP A 163 1.78 -7.29 -2.76
C TRP A 163 0.69 -6.79 -3.73
N LEU A 164 -0.59 -6.81 -3.34
CA LEU A 164 -1.71 -6.53 -4.25
C LEU A 164 -2.40 -5.19 -4.03
N GLY A 165 -2.22 -4.55 -2.87
CA GLY A 165 -3.00 -3.39 -2.48
C GLY A 165 -4.44 -3.76 -2.11
N GLY A 166 -5.39 -2.88 -2.46
CA GLY A 166 -6.81 -3.04 -2.10
C GLY A 166 -7.17 -2.43 -0.74
N ALA A 167 -8.23 -2.96 -0.12
CA ALA A 167 -8.67 -2.53 1.21
C ALA A 167 -7.64 -2.92 2.27
N PHE A 168 -7.30 -1.99 3.16
CA PHE A 168 -6.33 -2.27 4.22
C PHE A 168 -6.91 -3.29 5.22
N PRO A 169 -6.16 -4.32 5.63
CA PRO A 169 -6.68 -5.36 6.51
C PRO A 169 -7.05 -4.82 7.90
N LYS A 170 -8.03 -5.46 8.54
CA LYS A 170 -8.48 -5.10 9.91
C LYS A 170 -7.40 -5.39 10.97
N THR A 171 -6.45 -6.26 10.68
CA THR A 171 -5.31 -6.59 11.53
C THR A 171 -3.99 -6.33 10.82
N ILE A 172 -2.98 -6.02 11.62
CA ILE A 172 -1.59 -5.92 11.17
C ILE A 172 -0.91 -7.24 11.54
N ASP A 173 -0.62 -8.06 10.54
CA ASP A 173 -0.07 -9.40 10.67
C ASP A 173 1.45 -9.38 10.55
N VAL A 174 2.15 -9.80 11.61
CA VAL A 174 3.62 -9.77 11.67
C VAL A 174 4.21 -11.08 12.16
N LEU A 175 5.40 -11.42 11.65
CA LEU A 175 6.27 -12.43 12.23
C LEU A 175 7.08 -11.78 13.35
N SER A 176 6.91 -12.27 14.57
CA SER A 176 7.69 -11.84 15.73
C SER A 176 7.63 -12.91 16.83
N SER A 177 8.65 -12.94 17.69
CA SER A 177 8.63 -13.69 18.94
C SER A 177 8.00 -12.89 20.09
N SER A 178 7.85 -11.58 19.92
CA SER A 178 7.29 -10.67 20.91
C SER A 178 5.77 -10.59 20.81
N HIS A 179 5.10 -10.36 21.93
CA HIS A 179 3.67 -10.13 21.97
C HIS A 179 3.37 -8.63 21.96
N TYR A 180 2.49 -8.20 21.06
CA TYR A 180 2.03 -6.82 21.00
C TYR A 180 0.56 -6.76 21.42
N ARG A 181 0.26 -5.94 22.43
CA ARG A 181 -1.11 -5.73 22.95
C ARG A 181 -1.68 -4.38 22.55
N ALA A 182 -0.82 -3.40 22.29
CA ALA A 182 -1.24 -2.09 21.83
C ALA A 182 -1.75 -2.14 20.39
N MET A 183 -2.71 -1.28 20.08
CA MET A 183 -3.14 -1.01 18.72
C MET A 183 -2.08 -0.15 18.03
N SER A 184 -1.92 -0.32 16.72
CA SER A 184 -1.12 0.56 15.87
C SER A 184 -2.06 1.22 14.87
N TYR A 185 -2.20 2.55 14.94
CA TYR A 185 -3.09 3.35 14.08
C TYR A 185 -4.50 2.74 13.95
N GLY A 186 -5.12 2.41 15.09
CA GLY A 186 -6.47 1.82 15.14
C GLY A 186 -6.56 0.35 14.75
N ARG A 187 -5.45 -0.33 14.46
CA ARG A 187 -5.41 -1.73 14.05
C ARG A 187 -4.76 -2.61 15.11
N ARG A 188 -5.33 -3.81 15.30
CA ARG A 188 -4.76 -4.81 16.20
C ARG A 188 -3.58 -5.49 15.52
N ILE A 189 -2.48 -5.65 16.24
CA ILE A 189 -1.34 -6.44 15.78
C ILE A 189 -1.60 -7.92 16.08
N ARG A 190 -1.58 -8.76 15.05
CA ARG A 190 -1.64 -10.22 15.13
C ARG A 190 -0.25 -10.78 14.88
N VAL A 191 0.26 -11.53 15.85
CA VAL A 191 1.62 -12.06 15.80
C VAL A 191 1.60 -13.53 15.42
N PHE A 192 2.37 -13.86 14.39
CA PHE A 192 2.69 -15.24 14.01
C PHE A 192 4.09 -15.57 14.51
N ASN A 193 4.16 -16.36 15.59
CA ASN A 193 5.44 -16.78 16.16
C ASN A 193 5.91 -18.07 15.47
N ARG A 194 6.57 -17.92 14.32
CA ARG A 194 7.18 -19.03 13.58
C ARG A 194 8.55 -18.63 13.06
N LYS A 195 9.52 -19.53 13.18
CA LYS A 195 10.81 -19.37 12.50
C LYS A 195 10.57 -19.40 11.00
N THR A 196 11.15 -18.44 10.31
CA THR A 196 11.04 -18.33 8.86
C THR A 196 12.44 -18.31 8.27
N GLN A 197 12.66 -19.19 7.29
CA GLN A 197 13.91 -19.24 6.54
C GLN A 197 14.04 -17.97 5.67
N SER A 198 15.27 -17.55 5.40
CA SER A 198 15.55 -16.28 4.73
C SER A 198 15.08 -16.25 3.27
N ASP A 199 15.02 -17.39 2.61
CA ASP A 199 14.48 -17.59 1.25
C ASP A 199 12.96 -17.40 1.17
N HIS A 200 12.26 -17.46 2.30
CA HIS A 200 10.83 -17.15 2.39
C HIS A 200 10.56 -15.66 2.63
N LEU A 201 11.61 -14.83 2.74
CA LEU A 201 11.53 -13.40 3.02
C LEU A 201 12.05 -12.59 1.83
N VAL A 202 11.45 -11.44 1.62
CA VAL A 202 11.85 -10.45 0.62
C VAL A 202 11.92 -9.09 1.29
N ASN A 203 12.94 -8.31 0.94
CA ASN A 203 13.03 -6.91 1.34
C ASN A 203 12.46 -6.02 0.23
N ILE A 204 11.53 -5.14 0.61
CA ILE A 204 10.87 -4.17 -0.28
C ILE A 204 11.25 -2.79 0.23
N GLY A 205 12.37 -2.26 -0.27
CA GLY A 205 13.05 -1.14 0.38
C GLY A 205 13.57 -1.57 1.76
N ASP A 206 13.28 -0.77 2.78
CA ASP A 206 13.70 -1.01 4.16
C ASP A 206 12.71 -1.90 4.97
N MET A 207 11.66 -2.40 4.31
CA MET A 207 10.66 -3.28 4.89
C MET A 207 10.95 -4.75 4.56
N SER A 208 10.84 -5.64 5.55
CA SER A 208 10.86 -7.09 5.33
C SER A 208 9.45 -7.67 5.27
N SER A 209 9.16 -8.48 4.25
CA SER A 209 7.88 -9.17 4.08
C SER A 209 8.08 -10.64 3.68
N THR A 210 7.08 -11.49 3.90
CA THR A 210 7.06 -12.84 3.32
C THR A 210 6.98 -12.77 1.80
N SER A 211 7.72 -13.65 1.10
CA SER A 211 7.66 -13.76 -0.36
C SER A 211 6.23 -14.04 -0.86
N PRO A 212 5.89 -13.79 -2.14
CA PRO A 212 4.54 -14.05 -2.64
C PRO A 212 4.06 -15.49 -2.42
N ILE A 213 4.91 -16.49 -2.72
CA ILE A 213 4.60 -17.92 -2.49
C ILE A 213 4.37 -18.19 -1.01
N ARG A 214 5.22 -17.64 -0.13
CA ARG A 214 5.06 -17.82 1.32
C ARG A 214 3.80 -17.13 1.84
N THR A 215 3.50 -15.94 1.33
CA THR A 215 2.31 -15.17 1.68
C THR A 215 1.04 -15.95 1.30
N ALA A 216 1.02 -16.57 0.12
CA ALA A 216 -0.06 -17.47 -0.27
C ALA A 216 -0.26 -18.61 0.73
N CYS A 217 0.82 -19.30 1.12
CA CYS A 217 0.74 -20.36 2.13
C CYS A 217 0.25 -19.83 3.48
N ASP A 218 0.74 -18.66 3.90
CA ASP A 218 0.35 -18.02 5.16
C ASP A 218 -1.16 -17.71 5.20
N ILE A 219 -1.74 -17.25 4.10
CA ILE A 219 -3.18 -17.01 3.94
C ILE A 219 -3.97 -18.32 3.94
N ALA A 220 -3.51 -19.33 3.19
CA ALA A 220 -4.18 -20.62 3.09
C ALA A 220 -4.23 -21.38 4.43
N MET A 221 -3.35 -21.04 5.37
CA MET A 221 -3.32 -21.60 6.72
C MET A 221 -4.18 -20.82 7.74
N LEU A 222 -4.78 -19.69 7.36
CA LEU A 222 -5.70 -18.94 8.21
C LEU A 222 -6.99 -19.73 8.44
N ILE A 223 -7.61 -19.54 9.62
CA ILE A 223 -8.85 -20.23 9.98
C ILE A 223 -10.03 -19.49 9.33
N PRO A 224 -11.13 -20.16 8.89
CA PRO A 224 -12.29 -19.48 8.29
C PRO A 224 -12.96 -18.38 9.13
N SER A 225 -12.75 -18.36 10.45
CA SER A 225 -13.16 -17.23 11.29
C SER A 225 -12.37 -15.94 11.03
N GLU A 226 -11.20 -16.06 10.41
CA GLU A 226 -10.28 -14.96 10.13
C GLU A 226 -10.51 -14.37 8.73
N VAL A 227 -11.04 -15.17 7.79
CA VAL A 227 -11.25 -14.83 6.37
C VAL A 227 -12.36 -15.70 5.75
N CYS A 228 -13.15 -15.16 4.82
CA CYS A 228 -14.15 -15.93 4.07
C CYS A 228 -13.46 -16.81 2.99
N GLU A 229 -13.84 -18.09 2.85
CA GLU A 229 -13.22 -19.03 1.90
C GLU A 229 -13.24 -18.54 0.45
N GLN A 230 -14.37 -17.99 -0.02
CA GLN A 230 -14.48 -17.45 -1.38
C GLN A 230 -13.49 -16.29 -1.59
N ASP A 231 -13.39 -15.38 -0.62
CA ASP A 231 -12.46 -14.26 -0.69
C ASP A 231 -11.01 -14.76 -0.69
N VAL A 232 -10.69 -15.80 0.08
CA VAL A 232 -9.36 -16.42 0.09
C VAL A 232 -8.96 -16.95 -1.29
N CYS A 233 -9.84 -17.71 -1.94
CA CYS A 233 -9.58 -18.22 -3.29
C CYS A 233 -9.28 -17.09 -4.27
N GLU A 234 -10.10 -16.03 -4.28
CA GLU A 234 -9.91 -14.87 -5.16
C GLU A 234 -8.57 -14.16 -4.89
N MET A 235 -8.24 -13.93 -3.61
CA MET A 235 -6.98 -13.32 -3.20
C MET A 235 -5.75 -14.15 -3.60
N LEU A 236 -5.80 -15.47 -3.40
CA LEU A 236 -4.72 -16.38 -3.79
C LEU A 236 -4.55 -16.42 -5.29
N CYS A 237 -5.64 -16.46 -6.06
CA CYS A 237 -5.57 -16.47 -7.51
C CYS A 237 -4.96 -15.16 -8.04
N ALA A 238 -5.40 -14.01 -7.52
CA ALA A 238 -4.84 -12.72 -7.88
C ALA A 238 -3.34 -12.62 -7.57
N LEU A 239 -2.90 -13.14 -6.41
CA LEU A 239 -1.50 -13.14 -6.03
C LEU A 239 -0.64 -14.01 -6.96
N MET A 240 -1.14 -15.21 -7.29
CA MET A 240 -0.49 -16.13 -8.24
C MET A 240 -0.39 -15.55 -9.64
N GLU A 241 -1.47 -14.94 -10.13
CA GLU A 241 -1.50 -14.30 -11.44
C GLU A 241 -0.53 -13.11 -11.54
N GLU A 242 -0.47 -12.27 -10.52
CA GLU A 242 0.41 -11.09 -10.50
C GLU A 242 1.89 -11.50 -10.44
N TYR A 243 2.23 -12.41 -9.53
CA TYR A 243 3.64 -12.79 -9.26
C TYR A 243 4.09 -14.08 -9.96
N LYS A 244 3.27 -14.62 -10.86
CA LYS A 244 3.61 -15.72 -11.78
C LYS A 244 4.13 -16.99 -11.11
N PHE A 245 3.53 -17.37 -9.98
CA PHE A 245 3.77 -18.66 -9.34
C PHE A 245 2.51 -19.54 -9.40
N ARG A 246 2.68 -20.86 -9.27
CA ARG A 246 1.61 -21.86 -9.38
C ARG A 246 1.30 -22.53 -8.04
N PRO A 247 0.10 -23.12 -7.87
CA PRO A 247 -0.25 -23.88 -6.67
C PRO A 247 0.75 -24.99 -6.31
N ASP A 248 1.40 -25.60 -7.30
CA ASP A 248 2.40 -26.65 -7.10
C ASP A 248 3.65 -26.17 -6.33
N GLU A 249 4.01 -24.89 -6.48
CA GLU A 249 5.11 -24.28 -5.72
C GLU A 249 4.71 -24.07 -4.24
N CYS A 250 3.47 -23.67 -3.99
CA CYS A 250 2.91 -23.59 -2.64
C CYS A 250 2.84 -24.97 -1.97
N LEU A 251 2.39 -26.00 -2.69
CA LEU A 251 2.36 -27.37 -2.19
C LEU A 251 3.76 -27.88 -1.81
N SER A 252 4.76 -27.64 -2.67
CA SER A 252 6.16 -27.99 -2.40
C SER A 252 6.70 -27.30 -1.15
N LEU A 253 6.34 -26.01 -0.96
CA LEU A 253 6.71 -25.25 0.22
C LEU A 253 6.07 -25.80 1.50
N LEU A 254 4.78 -26.15 1.45
CA LEU A 254 4.06 -26.76 2.57
C LEU A 254 4.59 -28.15 2.92
N GLU A 255 4.97 -28.95 1.93
CA GLU A 255 5.60 -30.27 2.14
C GLU A 255 6.96 -30.17 2.82
N SER A 256 7.73 -29.14 2.48
CA SER A 256 9.01 -28.85 3.11
C SER A 256 8.87 -28.34 4.56
N ASN A 257 7.65 -27.97 4.98
CA ASN A 257 7.36 -27.38 6.28
C ASN A 257 6.16 -28.06 6.99
N PRO A 258 6.22 -29.36 7.30
CA PRO A 258 5.06 -30.15 7.73
C PRO A 258 4.49 -29.76 9.11
N PHE A 259 5.24 -29.01 9.91
CA PHE A 259 4.84 -28.61 11.27
C PHE A 259 4.14 -27.25 11.33
N TRP A 260 3.88 -26.60 10.19
CA TRP A 260 3.06 -25.40 10.19
C TRP A 260 1.60 -25.73 10.54
N PRO A 261 0.91 -24.85 11.29
CA PRO A 261 -0.48 -25.07 11.65
C PRO A 261 -1.35 -25.10 10.39
N ASN A 262 -2.43 -25.90 10.43
CA ASN A 262 -3.41 -26.00 9.35
C ASN A 262 -2.85 -26.38 7.97
N THR A 263 -1.65 -26.97 7.91
CA THR A 263 -1.00 -27.36 6.64
C THR A 263 -1.89 -28.26 5.78
N GLN A 264 -2.67 -29.16 6.38
CA GLN A 264 -3.56 -30.05 5.64
C GLN A 264 -4.69 -29.28 4.93
N ALA A 265 -5.33 -28.35 5.63
CA ALA A 265 -6.37 -27.50 5.05
C ALA A 265 -5.80 -26.63 3.91
N ALA A 266 -4.60 -26.06 4.10
CA ALA A 266 -3.93 -25.30 3.05
C ALA A 266 -3.62 -26.16 1.81
N LYS A 267 -3.18 -27.41 1.99
CA LYS A 267 -2.94 -28.35 0.88
C LYS A 267 -4.22 -28.70 0.12
N GLU A 268 -5.32 -28.93 0.83
CA GLU A 268 -6.63 -29.19 0.23
C GLU A 268 -7.09 -27.99 -0.62
N LEU A 269 -6.93 -26.78 -0.08
CA LEU A 269 -7.24 -25.54 -0.80
C LEU A 269 -6.38 -25.39 -2.07
N PHE A 270 -5.05 -25.55 -1.98
CA PHE A 270 -4.17 -25.47 -3.16
C PHE A 270 -4.46 -26.55 -4.19
N THR A 271 -4.84 -27.75 -3.75
CA THR A 271 -5.27 -28.83 -4.65
C THR A 271 -6.56 -28.47 -5.38
N ALA A 272 -7.53 -27.85 -4.68
CA ALA A 272 -8.78 -27.40 -5.28
C ALA A 272 -8.55 -26.29 -6.32
N ILE A 273 -7.74 -25.28 -5.99
CA ILE A 273 -7.49 -24.16 -6.92
C ILE A 273 -6.56 -24.51 -8.08
N ARG A 274 -5.80 -25.61 -7.99
CA ARG A 274 -4.95 -26.13 -9.06
C ARG A 274 -5.70 -26.30 -10.39
N HIS A 275 -7.00 -26.58 -10.34
CA HIS A 275 -7.83 -26.75 -11.54
C HIS A 275 -8.14 -25.46 -12.29
N PHE A 276 -7.86 -24.29 -11.71
CA PHE A 276 -8.09 -22.98 -12.34
C PHE A 276 -6.85 -22.42 -13.08
N PHE A 277 -5.69 -23.08 -12.97
CA PHE A 277 -4.38 -22.63 -13.50
C PHE A 277 -3.76 -23.61 -14.50
#